data_AF-A0A8B8GF08-F1
#
_entry.id   AF-A0A8B8GF08-F1
#
_cell.length_a   1.000
_cell.length_b   1.000
_cell.length_c   1.000
_cell.angle_alpha   90.00
_cell.angle_beta   90.00
_cell.angle_gamma   90.00
#
_symmetry.space_group_name_H-M   'P 1'
#
loop_
_entity.id
_entity.type
_entity.pdbx_description
1 polymer ?
#
loop_
_entity_poly.entity_id
_entity_poly.type
_entity_poly.pdbx_seq_one_letter_code
_entity_poly.pdbx_strand_id
1 'polypeptide(L)'
;MKQNSYTLKSLSITRWSARADACRALNASWSEIINSLSLIKNNENEKCITRNEAKGLFKSLQSLETAFLTVFWTYVLEQFNITNKTLQGTAIDIGTASKLYTSLINLIRETRDRFDYFEEQAKTMSGIELYQDGKSRLKKKESIL
;
A
#
# COMPACT_ATOMS: atom_id res chain seq x y z
N MET A 1 18.51 -15.03 13.57
CA MET A 1 18.23 -13.67 13.08
C MET A 1 16.74 -13.41 13.24
N LYS A 2 16.31 -12.41 14.03
CA LYS A 2 14.89 -12.03 14.08
C LYS A 2 14.56 -11.44 12.72
N GLN A 3 13.79 -12.17 11.90
CA GLN A 3 13.13 -11.53 10.77
C GLN A 3 12.22 -10.44 11.35
N ASN A 4 12.36 -9.20 10.89
CA ASN A 4 11.37 -8.16 11.14
C ASN A 4 10.08 -8.59 10.43
N SER A 5 9.30 -9.46 11.07
CA SER A 5 7.99 -9.87 10.59
C SER A 5 7.08 -8.65 10.72
N TYR A 6 6.86 -7.97 9.61
CA TYR A 6 5.83 -6.94 9.54
C TYR A 6 4.48 -7.64 9.71
N THR A 7 3.81 -7.37 10.82
CA THR A 7 2.51 -7.97 11.12
C THR A 7 1.41 -7.02 10.66
N LEU A 8 0.43 -7.54 9.94
CA LEU A 8 -0.83 -6.83 9.71
C LEU A 8 -1.52 -6.58 11.04
N LYS A 9 -1.77 -5.32 11.35
CA LYS A 9 -2.47 -4.91 12.57
C LYS A 9 -3.69 -4.08 12.21
N SER A 10 -4.71 -4.15 13.06
CA SER A 10 -5.85 -3.26 12.97
C SER A 10 -5.41 -1.80 13.08
N LEU A 11 -6.12 -0.92 12.36
CA LEU A 11 -5.86 0.50 12.44
C LEU A 11 -6.10 1.02 13.87
N SER A 12 -5.11 1.70 14.44
CA SER A 12 -5.31 2.47 15.67
C SER A 12 -5.75 3.88 15.31
N ILE A 13 -6.88 4.31 15.89
CA ILE A 13 -7.41 5.66 15.70
C ILE A 13 -6.49 6.69 16.36
N THR A 14 -5.96 6.37 17.55
CA THR A 14 -5.17 7.27 18.40
C THR A 14 -3.69 7.39 18.02
N ARG A 15 -3.14 6.43 17.26
CA ARG A 15 -1.71 6.44 16.88
C ARG A 15 -1.54 6.65 15.38
N TRP A 16 -1.16 7.86 14.98
CA TRP A 16 -0.91 8.17 13.56
C TRP A 16 0.11 7.20 12.94
N SER A 17 1.16 6.82 13.69
CA SER A 17 2.17 5.86 13.23
C SER A 17 1.58 4.52 12.78
N ALA A 18 0.43 4.10 13.32
CA ALA A 18 -0.20 2.84 12.96
C ALA A 18 -0.63 2.79 11.48
N ARG A 19 -0.90 3.95 10.85
CA ARG A 19 -1.19 4.03 9.41
C ARG A 19 0.05 3.71 8.58
N ALA A 20 1.19 4.31 8.93
CA ALA A 20 2.46 4.04 8.27
C ALA A 20 2.88 2.58 8.46
N ASP A 21 2.74 2.05 9.69
CA ASP A 21 3.06 0.66 10.01
C ASP A 21 2.16 -0.33 9.25
N ALA A 22 0.86 -0.04 9.13
CA ALA A 22 -0.10 -0.87 8.39
C ALA A 22 0.17 -0.88 6.88
N CYS A 23 0.40 0.29 6.26
CA CYS A 23 0.75 0.37 4.84
C CYS A 23 2.06 -0.37 4.55
N ARG A 24 3.08 -0.16 5.40
CA ARG A 24 4.35 -0.89 5.29
C ARG A 24 4.15 -2.40 5.37
N ALA A 25 3.36 -2.88 6.32
CA ALA A 25 3.09 -4.32 6.46
C ALA A 25 2.33 -4.88 5.25
N LEU A 26 1.33 -4.15 4.75
CA LEU A 26 0.60 -4.54 3.54
C LEU A 26 1.53 -4.61 2.31
N ASN A 27 2.38 -3.60 2.12
CA ASN A 27 3.32 -3.53 1.01
C ASN A 27 4.39 -4.63 1.08
N ALA A 28 4.96 -4.86 2.27
CA ALA A 28 6.03 -5.83 2.48
C ALA A 28 5.55 -7.28 2.40
N SER A 29 4.30 -7.56 2.79
CA SER A 29 3.74 -8.91 2.81
C SER A 29 2.69 -9.15 1.73
N TRP A 30 2.72 -8.36 0.66
CA TRP A 30 1.71 -8.39 -0.40
C TRP A 30 1.52 -9.80 -0.99
N SER A 31 2.63 -10.45 -1.35
CA SER A 31 2.61 -11.78 -1.96
C SER A 31 2.02 -12.85 -1.04
N GLU A 32 2.39 -12.80 0.24
CA GLU A 32 1.95 -13.73 1.27
C GLU A 32 0.47 -13.56 1.58
N ILE A 33 -0.02 -12.32 1.57
CA ILE A 33 -1.44 -11.99 1.74
C ILE A 33 -2.25 -12.54 0.57
N ILE A 34 -1.81 -12.28 -0.68
CA ILE A 34 -2.47 -12.79 -1.88
C ILE A 34 -2.54 -14.31 -1.87
N ASN A 35 -1.43 -14.98 -1.54
CA ASN A 35 -1.37 -16.43 -1.44
C ASN A 35 -2.31 -16.98 -0.36
N SER A 36 -2.29 -16.39 0.84
CA SER A 36 -3.14 -16.79 1.96
C SER A 36 -4.63 -16.63 1.63
N LEU A 37 -5.02 -15.49 1.04
CA LEU A 37 -6.39 -15.26 0.60
C LEU A 37 -6.81 -16.23 -0.51
N SER A 38 -5.89 -16.61 -1.40
CA SER A 38 -6.13 -17.62 -2.44
C SER A 38 -6.35 -19.02 -1.85
N LEU A 39 -5.62 -19.38 -0.79
CA LEU A 39 -5.83 -20.64 -0.08
C LEU A 39 -7.19 -20.66 0.62
N ILE A 40 -7.53 -19.61 1.38
CA ILE A 40 -8.78 -19.54 2.14
C ILE A 40 -10.00 -19.54 1.21
N LYS A 41 -9.98 -18.75 0.13
CA LYS A 41 -11.15 -18.67 -0.77
C LYS A 41 -11.48 -20.01 -1.46
N ASN A 42 -10.49 -20.87 -1.64
CA ASN A 42 -10.61 -22.16 -2.33
C ASN A 42 -10.70 -23.37 -1.37
N ASN A 43 -10.59 -23.16 -0.06
CA ASN A 43 -10.63 -24.25 0.92
C ASN A 43 -12.08 -24.64 1.23
N GLU A 44 -12.54 -25.78 0.73
CA GLU A 44 -13.92 -26.26 0.94
C GLU A 44 -14.27 -26.53 2.41
N ASN A 45 -13.26 -26.76 3.26
CA ASN A 45 -13.44 -26.96 4.70
C ASN A 45 -13.74 -25.66 5.47
N GLU A 46 -13.47 -24.50 4.88
CA GLU A 46 -13.79 -23.20 5.49
C GLU A 46 -15.27 -22.86 5.36
N LYS A 47 -15.80 -22.08 6.29
CA LYS A 47 -17.19 -21.60 6.22
C LYS A 47 -17.41 -20.78 4.95
N CYS A 48 -18.60 -20.91 4.35
CA CYS A 48 -18.97 -20.17 3.13
C CYS A 48 -18.75 -18.65 3.27
N ILE A 49 -19.07 -18.08 4.43
CA ILE A 49 -18.87 -16.66 4.75
C ILE A 49 -17.38 -16.31 4.68
N THR A 50 -16.52 -17.08 5.36
CA THR A 50 -15.06 -16.87 5.39
C THR A 50 -14.45 -16.95 3.98
N ARG A 51 -14.87 -17.91 3.16
CA ARG A 51 -14.42 -18.00 1.76
C ARG A 51 -14.85 -16.79 0.94
N ASN A 52 -16.08 -16.30 1.13
CA ASN A 52 -16.61 -15.14 0.43
C ASN A 52 -15.89 -13.85 0.83
N GLU A 53 -15.59 -13.66 2.11
CA GLU A 53 -14.78 -12.54 2.59
C GLU A 53 -13.37 -12.57 2.01
N ALA A 54 -12.70 -13.72 2.05
CA ALA A 54 -11.37 -13.89 1.45
C ALA A 54 -11.39 -13.62 -0.06
N LYS A 55 -12.43 -14.08 -0.77
CA LYS A 55 -12.64 -13.82 -2.20
C LYS A 55 -12.82 -12.32 -2.48
N GLY A 56 -13.59 -11.62 -1.64
CA GLY A 56 -13.79 -10.18 -1.75
C GLY A 56 -12.49 -9.41 -1.58
N LEU A 57 -11.75 -9.68 -0.50
CA LEU A 57 -10.44 -9.06 -0.23
C LEU A 57 -9.43 -9.35 -1.33
N PHE A 58 -9.36 -10.61 -1.78
CA PHE A 58 -8.49 -11.02 -2.88
C PHE A 58 -8.79 -10.21 -4.14
N LYS A 59 -10.07 -10.04 -4.49
CA LYS A 59 -10.48 -9.27 -5.66
C LYS A 59 -10.11 -7.79 -5.53
N SER A 60 -10.27 -7.19 -4.35
CA SER A 60 -9.87 -5.81 -4.11
C SER A 60 -8.36 -5.62 -4.29
N LEU A 61 -7.55 -6.49 -3.69
CA LEU A 61 -6.09 -6.42 -3.81
C LEU A 61 -5.60 -6.76 -5.23
N GLN A 62 -6.32 -7.60 -5.98
CA GLN A 62 -5.97 -7.96 -7.37
C GLN A 62 -6.37 -6.87 -8.39
N SER A 63 -5.97 -5.63 -8.11
CA SER A 63 -6.14 -4.47 -8.99
C SER A 63 -4.88 -3.61 -8.97
N LEU A 64 -4.50 -3.08 -10.14
CA LEU A 64 -3.33 -2.21 -10.26
C LEU A 64 -3.54 -0.92 -9.44
N GLU A 65 -4.77 -0.42 -9.36
CA GLU A 65 -5.16 0.72 -8.53
C GLU A 65 -4.82 0.51 -7.06
N THR A 66 -5.17 -0.66 -6.51
CA THR A 66 -4.91 -0.96 -5.09
C THR A 66 -3.43 -1.18 -4.84
N ALA A 67 -2.72 -1.82 -5.77
CA ALA A 67 -1.28 -1.98 -5.71
C ALA A 67 -0.58 -0.61 -5.74
N PHE A 68 -0.96 0.27 -6.67
CA PHE A 68 -0.44 1.62 -6.79
C PHE A 68 -0.65 2.42 -5.52
N LEU A 69 -1.89 2.45 -5.00
CA LEU A 69 -2.20 3.15 -3.77
C LEU A 69 -1.40 2.59 -2.58
N THR A 70 -1.18 1.28 -2.53
CA THR A 70 -0.38 0.66 -1.47
C THR A 70 1.07 1.13 -1.52
N VAL A 71 1.72 1.10 -2.69
CA VAL A 71 3.10 1.56 -2.85
C VAL A 71 3.22 3.06 -2.56
N PHE A 72 2.35 3.87 -3.17
CA PHE A 72 2.33 5.33 -3.01
C PHE A 72 2.14 5.75 -1.55
N TRP A 73 1.09 5.23 -0.88
CA TRP A 73 0.81 5.59 0.49
C TRP A 73 1.85 5.07 1.47
N THR A 74 2.47 3.91 1.20
CA THR A 74 3.60 3.45 2.00
C THR A 74 4.72 4.47 1.99
N TYR A 75 5.15 4.92 0.80
CA TYR A 75 6.19 5.93 0.68
C TYR A 75 5.83 7.25 1.40
N VAL A 76 4.65 7.80 1.13
CA VAL A 76 4.22 9.08 1.73
C VAL A 76 4.16 8.97 3.25
N LEU A 77 3.47 7.96 3.78
CA LEU A 77 3.27 7.82 5.23
C LEU A 77 4.57 7.53 5.97
N GLU A 78 5.54 6.87 5.34
CA GLU A 78 6.86 6.69 5.92
C GLU A 78 7.60 8.01 6.11
N GLN A 79 7.60 8.89 5.10
CA GLN A 79 8.26 10.20 5.18
C GLN A 79 7.61 11.09 6.25
N PHE A 80 6.27 11.06 6.33
CA PHE A 80 5.53 11.73 7.40
C PHE A 80 5.88 11.17 8.78
N ASN A 81 5.91 9.84 8.93
CA ASN A 81 6.21 9.19 10.21
C ASN A 81 7.66 9.45 10.66
N ILE A 82 8.62 9.44 9.74
CA ILE A 82 10.03 9.79 10.02
C ILE A 82 10.11 11.23 10.52
N THR A 83 9.55 12.18 9.76
CA THR A 83 9.54 13.60 10.14
C THR A 83 8.88 13.81 11.50
N ASN A 84 7.72 13.18 11.74
CA ASN A 84 6.99 13.30 13.00
C ASN A 84 7.80 12.73 14.20
N LYS A 85 8.48 11.60 14.02
CA LYS A 85 9.34 11.03 15.07
C LYS A 85 10.54 11.94 15.37
N THR A 86 11.14 12.52 14.34
CA THR A 86 12.25 13.47 14.52
C THR A 86 11.79 14.72 15.27
N LEU A 87 10.61 15.26 14.93
CA LEU A 87 10.03 16.42 15.60
C LEU A 87 9.68 16.17 17.08
N GLN A 88 9.38 14.93 17.45
CA GLN A 88 9.11 14.54 18.84
C GLN A 88 10.40 14.38 19.68
N GLY A 89 11.58 14.55 19.08
CA GLY A 89 12.86 14.49 19.79
C GLY A 89 13.01 15.66 20.77
N THR A 90 13.50 15.38 21.98
CA THR A 90 13.65 16.37 23.05
C THR A 90 14.74 17.42 22.79
N ALA A 91 15.61 17.20 21.81
CA ALA A 91 16.76 18.04 21.49
C ALA A 91 16.54 18.92 20.23
N ILE A 92 15.31 18.98 19.70
CA ILE A 92 15.06 19.70 18.44
C ILE A 92 14.95 21.20 18.65
N ASP A 93 15.69 21.98 17.84
CA ASP A 93 15.54 23.42 17.76
C ASP A 93 14.55 23.83 16.65
N ILE A 94 14.02 25.05 16.76
CA ILE A 94 13.01 25.57 15.84
C ILE A 94 13.53 25.70 14.39
N GLY A 95 14.82 25.95 14.21
CA GLY A 95 15.45 26.03 12.89
C GLY A 95 15.50 24.67 12.21
N THR A 96 15.87 23.62 12.95
CA THR A 96 15.81 22.23 12.47
C THR A 96 14.37 21.81 12.16
N ALA A 97 13.40 22.13 13.02
CA ALA A 97 11.99 21.85 12.76
C ALA A 97 11.50 22.51 11.46
N SER A 98 11.83 23.79 11.23
CA SER A 98 11.49 24.52 10.00
C SER A 98 12.10 23.86 8.75
N LYS A 99 13.36 23.42 8.82
CA LYS A 99 14.02 22.69 7.74
C LYS A 99 13.31 21.36 7.42
N LEU A 100 12.95 20.58 8.45
CA LEU A 100 12.25 19.31 8.26
C LEU A 100 10.90 19.50 7.55
N TYR A 101 10.11 20.51 7.94
CA TYR A 101 8.86 20.82 7.25
C TYR A 101 9.09 21.23 5.79
N THR A 102 10.09 22.07 5.53
CA THR A 102 10.43 22.50 4.17
C THR A 102 10.83 21.30 3.31
N SER A 103 11.68 20.41 3.83
CA SER A 103 12.08 19.17 3.16
C SER A 103 10.88 18.26 2.87
N LEU A 104 9.96 18.09 3.84
CA LEU A 104 8.76 17.26 3.65
C LEU A 104 7.84 17.86 2.58
N ILE A 105 7.64 19.18 2.56
CA ILE A 105 6.85 19.88 1.53
C ILE A 105 7.46 19.66 0.14
N ASN A 106 8.77 19.84 0.00
CA ASN A 106 9.47 19.64 -1.27
C ASN A 106 9.35 18.19 -1.74
N LEU A 107 9.55 17.22 -0.84
CA LEU A 107 9.40 15.81 -1.14
C LEU A 107 8.00 15.50 -1.68
N ILE A 108 6.93 16.02 -1.06
CA ILE A 108 5.56 15.76 -1.53
C ILE A 108 5.29 16.42 -2.89
N ARG A 109 5.87 17.59 -3.15
CA ARG A 109 5.79 18.23 -4.48
C ARG A 109 6.44 17.37 -5.54
N GLU A 110 7.68 16.93 -5.31
CA GLU A 110 8.44 16.08 -6.22
C GLU A 110 7.81 14.69 -6.41
N THR A 111 7.08 14.20 -5.40
CA THR A 111 6.37 12.91 -5.48
C THR A 111 5.35 12.90 -6.63
N ARG A 112 4.75 14.04 -6.98
CA ARG A 112 3.80 14.16 -8.09
C ARG A 112 4.43 13.80 -9.43
N ASP A 113 5.69 14.15 -9.63
CA ASP A 113 6.42 13.91 -10.88
C ASP A 113 6.99 12.49 -10.95
N ARG A 114 6.77 11.67 -9.91
CA ARG A 114 7.25 10.29 -9.79
C ARG A 114 6.15 9.26 -10.02
N PHE A 115 5.08 9.62 -10.71
CA PHE A 115 3.96 8.72 -11.00
C PHE A 115 4.44 7.41 -11.63
N ASP A 116 5.23 7.50 -12.71
CA ASP A 116 5.73 6.33 -13.45
C ASP A 116 6.55 5.39 -12.56
N TYR A 117 7.35 5.96 -11.65
CA TYR A 117 8.10 5.17 -10.68
C TYR A 117 7.18 4.34 -9.76
N PHE A 118 6.09 4.93 -9.26
CA PHE A 118 5.15 4.21 -8.40
C PHE A 118 4.31 3.20 -9.20
N GLU A 119 3.97 3.54 -10.42
CA GLU A 119 3.26 2.64 -11.32
C GLU A 119 4.08 1.38 -11.65
N GLU A 120 5.33 1.53 -12.02
CA GLU A 120 6.21 0.39 -12.33
C GLU A 120 6.41 -0.54 -11.12
N GLN A 121 6.54 0.04 -9.93
CA GLN A 121 6.60 -0.74 -8.68
C GLN A 121 5.29 -1.48 -8.41
N ALA A 122 4.15 -0.84 -8.69
CA ALA A 122 2.83 -1.45 -8.52
C ALA A 122 2.59 -2.60 -9.51
N LYS A 123 3.00 -2.43 -10.77
CA LYS A 123 2.98 -3.50 -11.79
C LYS A 123 3.84 -4.68 -11.35
N THR A 124 5.06 -4.41 -10.91
CA THR A 124 5.99 -5.44 -10.40
C THR A 124 5.40 -6.17 -9.19
N MET A 125 4.84 -5.45 -8.22
CA MET A 125 4.27 -6.01 -6.99
C MET A 125 3.01 -6.85 -7.26
N SER A 126 2.14 -6.42 -8.18
CA SER A 126 0.84 -7.04 -8.43
C SER A 126 0.83 -8.06 -9.57
N GLY A 127 1.79 -7.98 -10.50
CA GLY A 127 1.79 -8.71 -11.76
C GLY A 127 0.68 -8.26 -12.73
N ILE A 128 0.14 -7.04 -12.57
CA ILE A 128 -0.97 -6.52 -13.36
C ILE A 128 -0.50 -5.33 -14.20
N GLU A 129 -0.61 -5.44 -15.53
CA GLU A 129 -0.18 -4.39 -16.46
C GLU A 129 -1.20 -3.26 -16.65
N LEU A 130 -2.49 -3.57 -16.49
CA LEU A 130 -3.58 -2.66 -16.87
C LEU A 130 -4.50 -2.33 -15.70
N TYR A 131 -4.85 -1.05 -15.61
CA TYR A 131 -5.97 -0.55 -14.82
C TYR A 131 -7.31 -1.13 -15.29
N GLN A 132 -8.32 -1.10 -14.42
CA GLN A 132 -9.67 -1.64 -14.69
C GLN A 132 -10.35 -0.95 -15.87
N ASP A 133 -10.16 0.36 -16.06
CA ASP A 133 -10.67 1.08 -17.22
C ASP A 133 -10.02 0.58 -18.52
N GLY A 134 -8.69 0.37 -18.51
CA GLY A 134 -7.96 -0.21 -19.64
C GLY A 134 -8.48 -1.61 -20.01
N LYS A 135 -8.71 -2.47 -19.01
CA LYS A 135 -9.31 -3.81 -19.21
C LYS A 135 -10.72 -3.73 -19.80
N SER A 136 -11.53 -2.78 -19.34
CA SER A 136 -12.92 -2.61 -19.81
C SER A 136 -12.98 -2.17 -21.27
N ARG A 137 -12.08 -1.28 -21.69
CA ARG A 137 -11.96 -0.82 -23.08
C ARG A 137 -11.54 -1.94 -24.05
N LEU A 138 -10.62 -2.81 -23.64
CA LEU A 138 -10.18 -3.95 -24.47
C LEU A 138 -11.31 -4.95 -24.72
N LYS A 139 -12.02 -5.35 -23.65
CA LYS A 139 -13.18 -6.24 -23.76
C LYS A 139 -14.25 -5.72 -24.72
N LYS A 140 -14.49 -4.41 -24.70
CA LYS A 140 -15.44 -3.77 -25.62
C LYS A 140 -14.98 -3.88 -27.08
N LYS A 141 -13.68 -3.74 -27.36
CA LYS A 141 -13.14 -3.91 -28.72
C LYS A 141 -13.25 -5.35 -29.20
N GLU A 142 -12.95 -6.33 -28.35
CA GLU A 142 -13.07 -7.76 -28.66
C GLU A 142 -14.53 -8.18 -28.93
N SER A 143 -15.50 -7.60 -28.22
CA SER A 143 -16.93 -7.90 -28.42
C SER A 143 -17.55 -7.34 -29.71
N ILE A 144 -16.82 -6.47 -30.43
CA ILE A 144 -17.28 -5.84 -31.68
C ILE A 144 -16.70 -6.57 -32.91
N LEU A 145 -15.73 -7.46 -32.70
CA LEU A 145 -15.14 -8.35 -33.72
C LEU A 145 -15.84 -9.72 -33.69
#